data_AF-A0A960R6X5-F1
#
_entry.id   AF-A0A960R6X5-F1
#
_cell.length_a   1.000
_cell.length_b   1.000
_cell.length_c   1.000
_cell.angle_alpha   90.00
_cell.angle_beta   90.00
_cell.angle_gamma   90.00
#
_symmetry.space_group_name_H-M   'P 1'
#
loop_
_entity.id
_entity.type
_entity.pdbx_description
1 polymer ?
#
loop_
_entity_poly.entity_id
_entity_poly.type
_entity_poly.pdbx_seq_one_letter_code
_entity_poly.pdbx_strand_id
1 'polypeptide(L)'
;LDREVQTTLVMDEQSAGRKTFVLLRGAYDKPGDEVTAATPAVLPAMASDLPKNRLGLARWLVDPANPLPARVIVNRFWQSVFGTGLVKTSEDFGAQGEAPSHPELLDWLASEFIHTGWDVQGMMKLLVTSAAYRQSSRLTAQLCERDLENRLLARGPRIRLSAEFLRDQALAASGLLLEKTGGPSVKPYHPPGLYEQVVAGSSAGTYVQGKG
;
A
#
# COMPACT_ATOMS: atom_id res chain seq x y z
N LEU A 1 27.07 20.52 -22.32
CA LEU A 1 25.93 19.58 -22.12
C LEU A 1 25.92 19.14 -20.65
N ASP A 2 26.22 20.08 -19.75
CA ASP A 2 26.73 19.80 -18.41
C ASP A 2 25.69 20.23 -17.37
N ARG A 3 24.55 19.54 -17.38
CA ARG A 3 23.68 19.58 -16.20
C ARG A 3 24.25 18.57 -15.21
N GLU A 4 24.82 19.07 -14.10
CA GLU A 4 25.16 18.26 -12.93
C GLU A 4 24.00 17.30 -12.64
N VAL A 5 24.24 16.00 -12.83
CA VAL A 5 23.29 14.98 -12.42
C VAL A 5 23.22 15.04 -10.91
N GLN A 6 22.02 15.30 -10.39
CA GLN A 6 21.78 15.36 -8.96
C GLN A 6 22.08 13.98 -8.35
N THR A 7 23.20 13.87 -7.65
CA THR A 7 23.59 12.63 -6.99
C THR A 7 22.86 12.50 -5.66
N THR A 8 22.38 11.30 -5.37
CA THR A 8 21.81 10.95 -4.07
C THR A 8 22.58 9.79 -3.48
N LEU A 9 22.71 9.74 -2.16
CA LEU A 9 23.33 8.60 -1.50
C LEU A 9 22.39 7.39 -1.63
N VAL A 10 22.93 6.28 -2.09
CA VAL A 10 22.23 4.99 -2.14
C VAL A 10 22.89 4.06 -1.14
N MET A 11 22.08 3.31 -0.41
CA MET A 11 22.57 2.27 0.49
C MET A 11 23.08 1.08 -0.32
N ASP A 12 24.34 0.69 -0.10
CA ASP A 12 24.96 -0.48 -0.74
C ASP A 12 25.15 -1.62 0.28
N GLU A 13 25.10 -2.87 -0.19
CA GLU A 13 25.36 -4.03 0.66
C GLU A 13 26.86 -4.15 0.95
N GLN A 14 27.24 -4.38 2.21
CA GLN A 14 28.64 -4.62 2.56
C GLN A 14 29.12 -5.93 1.93
N SER A 15 30.34 -5.94 1.40
CA SER A 15 30.95 -7.09 0.73
C SER A 15 31.15 -8.31 1.64
N ALA A 16 31.33 -8.09 2.95
CA ALA A 16 31.40 -9.13 3.95
C ALA A 16 30.15 -9.09 4.84
N GLY A 17 29.44 -10.23 4.92
CA GLY A 17 28.28 -10.36 5.80
C GLY A 17 28.66 -10.17 7.26
N ARG A 18 27.90 -9.34 7.98
CA ARG A 18 28.11 -9.13 9.42
C ARG A 18 27.71 -10.39 10.19
N LYS A 19 28.66 -10.94 10.96
CA LYS A 19 28.37 -12.05 11.88
C LYS A 19 27.23 -11.67 12.82
N THR A 20 26.23 -12.54 12.91
CA THR A 20 25.03 -12.33 13.72
C THR A 20 24.86 -13.54 14.64
N PHE A 21 24.43 -13.31 15.87
CA PHE A 21 24.35 -14.35 16.90
C PHE A 21 22.95 -14.37 17.53
N VAL A 22 22.51 -15.53 17.98
CA VAL A 22 21.31 -15.63 18.84
C VAL A 22 21.62 -14.98 20.18
N LEU A 23 20.80 -14.02 20.61
CA LEU A 23 20.98 -13.38 21.92
C LEU A 23 20.30 -14.20 23.02
N LEU A 24 21.08 -14.71 23.98
CA LEU A 24 20.55 -15.52 25.06
C LEU A 24 19.63 -14.67 25.95
N ARG A 25 18.34 -15.03 25.97
CA ARG A 25 17.28 -14.24 26.64
C ARG A 25 17.14 -12.80 26.11
N GLY A 26 17.56 -12.54 24.87
CA GLY A 26 17.51 -11.20 24.27
C GLY A 26 18.55 -10.22 24.82
N ALA A 27 19.50 -10.68 25.64
CA ALA A 27 20.54 -9.82 26.21
C ALA A 27 21.65 -9.56 25.17
N TYR A 28 21.89 -8.29 24.83
CA TYR A 28 22.83 -7.89 23.77
C TYR A 28 24.29 -8.23 24.08
N ASP A 29 24.63 -8.37 25.35
CA ASP A 29 25.96 -8.70 25.88
C ASP A 29 26.21 -10.21 25.99
N LYS A 30 25.20 -11.04 25.71
CA LYS A 30 25.28 -12.51 25.80
C LYS A 30 25.00 -13.17 24.45
N PRO A 31 25.94 -13.09 23.49
CA PRO A 31 25.82 -13.81 22.24
C PRO A 31 25.93 -15.32 22.47
N GLY A 32 25.01 -16.08 21.88
CA GLY A 32 25.05 -17.52 21.74
C GLY A 32 25.57 -17.91 20.34
N ASP A 33 24.91 -18.88 19.71
CA ASP A 33 25.36 -19.44 18.43
C ASP A 33 25.30 -18.43 17.27
N GLU A 34 26.29 -18.51 16.37
CA GLU A 34 26.31 -17.76 15.12
C GLU A 34 25.19 -18.25 14.19
N VAL A 35 24.42 -17.32 13.61
CA VAL A 35 23.33 -17.62 12.68
C VAL A 35 23.65 -17.09 11.28
N THR A 36 23.16 -17.81 10.29
CA THR A 36 23.25 -17.43 8.88
C THR A 36 21.87 -17.11 8.32
N ALA A 37 21.81 -16.33 7.24
CA ALA A 37 20.56 -16.04 6.56
C ALA A 37 19.95 -17.32 5.99
N ALA A 38 18.76 -17.67 6.46
CA ALA A 38 17.98 -18.84 6.04
C ALA A 38 16.49 -18.61 6.34
N THR A 39 15.62 -19.42 5.74
CA THR A 39 14.20 -19.44 6.11
C THR A 39 13.98 -20.25 7.39
N PRO A 40 12.98 -19.92 8.22
CA PRO A 40 12.61 -20.74 9.38
C PRO A 40 12.30 -22.17 8.97
N ALA A 41 12.77 -23.16 9.73
CA ALA A 41 12.60 -24.58 9.40
C ALA A 41 11.14 -25.07 9.38
N VAL A 42 10.22 -24.32 9.98
CA VAL A 42 8.77 -24.60 9.95
C VAL A 42 8.12 -24.17 8.62
N LEU A 43 8.80 -23.33 7.84
CA LEU A 43 8.35 -22.85 6.54
C LEU A 43 9.08 -23.61 5.41
N PRO A 44 8.57 -23.57 4.17
CA PRO A 44 9.27 -24.13 3.03
C PRO A 44 10.71 -23.62 2.94
N ALA A 45 11.63 -24.53 2.61
CA ALA A 45 13.03 -24.16 2.42
C ALA A 45 13.18 -23.22 1.22
N MET A 46 14.09 -22.25 1.33
CA MET A 46 14.51 -21.45 0.18
C MET A 46 15.29 -22.34 -0.80
N ALA A 47 14.99 -22.21 -2.10
CA ALA A 47 15.69 -22.94 -3.15
C ALA A 47 17.20 -22.60 -3.16
N SER A 48 18.05 -23.58 -3.44
CA SER A 48 19.51 -23.46 -3.33
C SER A 48 20.15 -22.50 -4.33
N ASP A 49 19.45 -22.21 -5.43
CA ASP A 49 19.85 -21.28 -6.48
C ASP A 49 19.53 -19.80 -6.13
N LEU A 50 18.71 -19.56 -5.11
CA LEU A 50 18.43 -18.22 -4.63
C LEU A 50 19.56 -17.68 -3.74
N PRO A 51 19.96 -16.41 -3.90
CA PRO A 51 20.97 -15.81 -3.04
C PRO A 51 20.45 -15.67 -1.61
N LYS A 52 21.28 -15.97 -0.60
CA LYS A 52 20.93 -15.83 0.82
C LYS A 52 21.00 -14.38 1.31
N ASN A 53 20.30 -13.49 0.63
CA ASN A 53 20.20 -12.07 0.92
C ASN A 53 18.75 -11.58 0.75
N ARG A 54 18.55 -10.25 0.78
CA ARG A 54 17.22 -9.63 0.67
C ARG A 54 16.52 -9.97 -0.64
N LEU A 55 17.26 -10.08 -1.74
CA LEU A 55 16.71 -10.42 -3.04
C LEU A 55 16.17 -11.86 -3.08
N GLY A 56 16.93 -12.82 -2.53
CA GLY A 56 16.44 -14.21 -2.45
C GLY A 56 15.24 -14.36 -1.53
N LEU A 57 15.21 -13.63 -0.40
CA LEU A 57 14.03 -13.58 0.46
C LEU A 57 12.80 -13.02 -0.28
N ALA A 58 12.97 -11.94 -1.05
CA ALA A 58 11.88 -11.35 -1.83
C ALA A 58 11.34 -12.33 -2.88
N ARG A 59 12.22 -13.00 -3.63
CA ARG A 59 11.85 -14.02 -4.63
C ARG A 59 11.15 -15.22 -4.00
N TRP A 60 11.66 -15.71 -2.86
CA TRP A 60 11.04 -16.79 -2.11
C TRP A 60 9.66 -16.39 -1.57
N LEU A 61 9.50 -15.15 -1.10
CA LEU A 61 8.24 -14.66 -0.55
C LEU A 61 7.14 -14.60 -1.61
N VAL A 62 7.44 -14.09 -2.82
CA VAL A 62 6.49 -13.93 -3.92
C VAL A 62 6.42 -15.12 -4.87
N ASP A 63 7.01 -16.25 -4.47
CA ASP A 63 6.96 -17.49 -5.25
C ASP A 63 5.50 -17.92 -5.47
N PRO A 64 5.10 -18.33 -6.70
CA PRO A 64 3.73 -18.75 -6.98
C PRO A 64 3.24 -19.93 -6.12
N ALA A 65 4.14 -20.76 -5.58
CA ALA A 65 3.79 -21.82 -4.65
C ALA A 65 3.40 -21.28 -3.26
N ASN A 66 3.68 -20.01 -2.97
CA ASN A 66 3.21 -19.33 -1.77
C ASN A 66 1.90 -18.55 -2.05
N PRO A 67 0.73 -19.05 -1.60
CA PRO A 67 -0.55 -18.41 -1.91
C PRO A 67 -0.86 -17.17 -1.04
N LEU A 68 -0.16 -17.00 0.08
CA LEU A 68 -0.50 -15.99 1.09
C LEU A 68 -0.24 -14.54 0.66
N PRO A 69 0.92 -14.17 0.09
CA PRO A 69 1.22 -12.77 -0.22
C PRO A 69 0.20 -12.17 -1.19
N ALA A 70 -0.17 -12.92 -2.23
CA ALA A 70 -1.17 -12.47 -3.20
C ALA A 70 -2.53 -12.24 -2.52
N ARG A 71 -3.02 -13.20 -1.72
CA ARG A 71 -4.27 -13.07 -0.93
C ARG A 71 -4.26 -11.85 -0.02
N VAL A 72 -3.15 -11.62 0.70
CA VAL A 72 -3.00 -10.46 1.60
C VAL A 72 -3.05 -9.16 0.81
N ILE A 73 -2.31 -9.07 -0.30
CA ILE A 73 -2.22 -7.84 -1.11
C ILE A 73 -3.57 -7.52 -1.76
N VAL A 74 -4.24 -8.49 -2.40
CA VAL A 74 -5.53 -8.25 -3.04
C VAL A 74 -6.61 -7.90 -2.01
N ASN A 75 -6.56 -8.45 -0.79
CA ASN A 75 -7.46 -8.05 0.27
C ASN A 75 -7.24 -6.60 0.72
N ARG A 76 -5.98 -6.13 0.78
CA ARG A 76 -5.67 -4.72 1.05
C ARG A 76 -6.18 -3.81 -0.07
N PHE A 77 -5.99 -4.19 -1.34
CA PHE A 77 -6.57 -3.44 -2.46
C PHE A 77 -8.09 -3.41 -2.40
N TRP A 78 -8.71 -4.55 -2.13
CA TRP A 78 -10.15 -4.65 -1.91
C TRP A 78 -10.60 -3.72 -0.79
N GLN A 79 -9.93 -3.74 0.36
CA GLN A 79 -10.23 -2.85 1.48
C GLN A 79 -10.07 -1.37 1.11
N SER A 80 -9.04 -0.99 0.34
CA SER A 80 -8.86 0.41 -0.10
C SER A 80 -10.00 0.87 -1.02
N VAL A 81 -10.56 -0.02 -1.84
CA VAL A 81 -11.62 0.29 -2.81
C VAL A 81 -13.01 0.21 -2.17
N PHE A 82 -13.26 -0.81 -1.36
CA PHE A 82 -14.58 -1.12 -0.79
C PHE A 82 -14.74 -0.72 0.68
N GLY A 83 -13.68 -0.28 1.34
CA GLY A 83 -13.63 0.13 2.75
C GLY A 83 -13.36 -1.00 3.73
N THR A 84 -13.93 -2.20 3.49
CA THR A 84 -13.69 -3.40 4.31
C THR A 84 -13.16 -4.52 3.43
N GLY A 85 -12.09 -5.18 3.87
CA GLY A 85 -11.50 -6.33 3.18
C GLY A 85 -12.48 -7.51 3.09
N LEU A 86 -12.22 -8.42 2.16
CA LEU A 86 -12.90 -9.73 2.15
C LEU A 86 -12.63 -10.47 3.47
N VAL A 87 -11.37 -10.45 3.92
CA VAL A 87 -10.97 -10.71 5.31
C VAL A 87 -10.96 -9.37 6.05
N LYS A 88 -11.77 -9.23 7.09
CA LYS A 88 -11.91 -7.96 7.84
C LYS A 88 -10.64 -7.64 8.64
N THR A 89 -10.00 -8.66 9.20
CA THR A 89 -8.74 -8.59 9.94
C THR A 89 -7.56 -8.57 8.97
N SER A 90 -7.36 -7.48 8.23
CA SER A 90 -6.31 -7.41 7.20
C SER A 90 -4.88 -7.64 7.71
N GLU A 91 -4.66 -7.49 9.02
CA GLU A 91 -3.37 -7.73 9.68
C GLU A 91 -3.20 -9.18 10.18
N ASP A 92 -4.26 -10.00 10.14
CA ASP A 92 -4.23 -11.41 10.54
C ASP A 92 -4.99 -12.28 9.53
N PHE A 93 -4.21 -12.99 8.71
CA PHE A 93 -4.66 -14.02 7.76
C PHE A 93 -4.51 -15.44 8.32
N GLY A 94 -4.14 -15.58 9.60
CA GLY A 94 -3.94 -16.84 10.28
C GLY A 94 -5.21 -17.37 10.96
N ALA A 95 -5.03 -18.34 11.84
CA ALA A 95 -6.13 -19.01 12.53
C ALA A 95 -6.91 -18.12 13.52
N GLN A 96 -6.37 -16.96 13.88
CA GLN A 96 -7.01 -15.97 14.76
C GLN A 96 -7.73 -14.86 13.96
N GLY A 97 -7.56 -14.81 12.64
CA GLY A 97 -8.24 -13.90 11.74
C GLY A 97 -9.70 -14.28 11.46
N GLU A 98 -10.47 -13.32 10.98
CA GLU A 98 -11.83 -13.56 10.50
C GLU A 98 -11.79 -14.34 9.17
N ALA A 99 -12.74 -15.26 8.97
CA ALA A 99 -12.89 -15.92 7.68
C ALA A 99 -13.22 -14.91 6.56
N PRO A 100 -12.75 -15.15 5.32
CA PRO A 100 -13.12 -14.32 4.18
C PRO A 100 -14.63 -14.38 3.95
N SER A 101 -15.27 -13.23 3.70
CA SER A 101 -16.70 -13.19 3.35
C SER A 101 -17.00 -13.91 2.03
N HIS A 102 -16.06 -13.87 1.10
CA HIS A 102 -16.15 -14.52 -0.21
C HIS A 102 -14.82 -15.24 -0.53
N PRO A 103 -14.62 -16.49 -0.05
CA PRO A 103 -13.35 -17.20 -0.21
C PRO A 103 -12.98 -17.45 -1.68
N GLU A 104 -13.93 -17.87 -2.51
CA GLU A 104 -13.69 -18.14 -3.93
C GLU A 104 -13.28 -16.88 -4.70
N LEU A 105 -13.88 -15.73 -4.35
CA LEU A 105 -13.51 -14.44 -4.94
C LEU A 105 -12.10 -14.02 -4.54
N LEU A 106 -11.73 -14.21 -3.27
CA LEU A 106 -10.38 -13.92 -2.78
C LEU A 106 -9.34 -14.78 -3.53
N ASP A 107 -9.64 -16.07 -3.69
CA ASP A 107 -8.76 -17.02 -4.37
C ASP A 107 -8.62 -16.71 -5.86
N TRP A 108 -9.72 -16.33 -6.51
CA TRP A 108 -9.71 -15.90 -7.89
C TRP A 108 -8.89 -14.62 -8.07
N LEU A 109 -9.11 -13.58 -7.26
CA LEU A 109 -8.36 -12.32 -7.32
C LEU A 109 -6.86 -12.55 -7.07
N ALA A 110 -6.51 -13.38 -6.10
CA ALA A 110 -5.11 -13.70 -5.80
C ALA A 110 -4.43 -14.43 -6.96
N SER A 111 -5.13 -15.39 -7.57
CA SER A 111 -4.63 -16.14 -8.73
C SER A 111 -4.46 -15.22 -9.95
N GLU A 112 -5.43 -14.35 -10.21
CA GLU A 112 -5.38 -13.36 -11.30
C GLU A 112 -4.23 -12.37 -11.09
N PHE A 113 -3.97 -11.95 -9.85
CA PHE A 113 -2.87 -11.04 -9.53
C PHE A 113 -1.50 -11.66 -9.82
N ILE A 114 -1.33 -12.95 -9.52
CA ILE A 114 -0.11 -13.69 -9.86
C ILE A 114 -0.01 -13.86 -11.38
N HIS A 115 -1.11 -14.25 -12.04
CA HIS A 115 -1.16 -14.51 -13.49
C HIS A 115 -0.76 -13.27 -14.31
N THR A 116 -1.23 -12.10 -13.90
CA THR A 116 -0.92 -10.80 -14.54
C THR A 116 0.48 -10.29 -14.25
N GLY A 117 1.29 -11.03 -13.49
CA GLY A 117 2.66 -10.64 -13.15
C GLY A 117 2.72 -9.54 -12.10
N TRP A 118 1.80 -9.55 -11.13
CA TRP A 118 1.71 -8.57 -10.06
C TRP A 118 1.37 -7.15 -10.55
N ASP A 119 0.58 -7.03 -11.62
CA ASP A 119 0.13 -5.73 -12.15
C ASP A 119 -0.88 -5.06 -11.22
N VAL A 120 -0.36 -4.15 -10.38
CA VAL A 120 -1.16 -3.37 -9.44
C VAL A 120 -2.17 -2.47 -10.17
N GLN A 121 -1.78 -1.86 -11.29
CA GLN A 121 -2.67 -0.93 -12.01
C GLN A 121 -3.81 -1.70 -12.67
N GLY A 122 -3.51 -2.83 -13.30
CA GLY A 122 -4.50 -3.75 -13.85
C GLY A 122 -5.48 -4.26 -12.81
N MET A 123 -4.98 -4.70 -11.65
CA MET A 123 -5.82 -5.16 -10.54
C MET A 123 -6.73 -4.04 -10.00
N MET A 124 -6.19 -2.83 -9.79
CA MET A 124 -7.01 -1.70 -9.35
C MET A 124 -8.08 -1.34 -10.38
N LYS A 125 -7.74 -1.35 -11.67
CA LYS A 125 -8.70 -1.13 -12.76
C LYS A 125 -9.81 -2.19 -12.75
N LEU A 126 -9.46 -3.47 -12.58
CA LEU A 126 -10.42 -4.57 -12.47
C LEU A 126 -11.42 -4.32 -11.34
N LEU A 127 -10.93 -3.96 -10.14
CA LEU A 127 -11.78 -3.68 -8.98
C LEU A 127 -12.73 -2.51 -9.22
N VAL A 128 -12.22 -1.35 -9.66
CA VAL A 128 -13.04 -0.13 -9.86
C VAL A 128 -13.96 -0.20 -11.09
N THR A 129 -13.70 -1.12 -12.02
CA THR A 129 -14.58 -1.40 -13.16
C THR A 129 -15.44 -2.65 -12.94
N SER A 130 -15.48 -3.20 -11.74
CA SER A 130 -16.37 -4.30 -11.40
C SER A 130 -17.84 -3.85 -11.33
N ALA A 131 -18.77 -4.79 -11.55
CA ALA A 131 -20.19 -4.52 -11.34
C ALA A 131 -20.49 -4.18 -9.87
N ALA A 132 -19.79 -4.82 -8.92
CA ALA A 132 -19.93 -4.55 -7.48
C ALA A 132 -19.54 -3.11 -7.12
N TYR A 133 -18.44 -2.60 -7.66
CA TYR A 133 -18.01 -1.21 -7.40
C TYR A 133 -18.97 -0.18 -7.99
N ARG A 134 -19.52 -0.45 -9.18
CA ARG A 134 -20.46 0.46 -9.88
C ARG A 134 -21.90 0.43 -9.37
N GLN A 135 -22.21 -0.39 -8.36
CA GLN A 135 -23.54 -0.38 -7.76
C GLN A 135 -23.86 1.00 -7.14
N SER A 136 -25.15 1.31 -6.99
CA SER A 136 -25.56 2.50 -6.24
C SER A 136 -25.19 2.36 -4.76
N SER A 137 -24.60 3.39 -4.17
CA SER A 137 -24.32 3.44 -2.72
C SER A 137 -25.54 3.86 -1.88
N ARG A 138 -26.74 3.95 -2.49
CA ARG A 138 -27.98 4.34 -1.79
C ARG A 138 -28.37 3.29 -0.75
N LEU A 139 -28.46 3.70 0.51
CA LEU A 139 -28.88 2.84 1.61
C LEU A 139 -30.40 2.95 1.83
N THR A 140 -31.12 1.84 1.74
CA THR A 140 -32.53 1.71 2.14
C THR A 140 -32.63 1.02 3.49
N ALA A 141 -33.78 1.13 4.18
CA ALA A 141 -33.99 0.47 5.47
C ALA A 141 -33.81 -1.06 5.36
N GLN A 142 -34.35 -1.67 4.30
CA GLN A 142 -34.23 -3.12 4.05
C GLN A 142 -32.78 -3.55 3.83
N LEU A 143 -31.98 -2.74 3.12
CA LEU A 143 -30.55 -3.03 2.91
C LEU A 143 -29.74 -2.84 4.20
N CYS A 144 -30.14 -1.89 5.04
CA CYS A 144 -29.52 -1.64 6.34
C CYS A 144 -29.74 -2.82 7.30
N GLU A 145 -30.96 -3.36 7.34
CA GLU A 145 -31.29 -4.54 8.15
C GLU A 145 -30.58 -5.80 7.67
N ARG A 146 -30.47 -6.00 6.36
CA ARG A 146 -29.86 -7.22 5.78
C ARG A 146 -28.34 -7.20 5.80
N ASP A 147 -27.73 -6.04 5.55
CA ASP A 147 -26.28 -5.92 5.36
C ASP A 147 -25.77 -4.55 5.79
N LEU A 148 -25.80 -4.30 7.10
CA LEU A 148 -25.37 -3.03 7.68
C LEU A 148 -23.92 -2.68 7.32
N GLU A 149 -23.00 -3.64 7.42
CA GLU A 149 -21.57 -3.45 7.15
C GLU A 149 -21.20 -3.54 5.65
N ASN A 150 -22.16 -3.78 4.76
CA ASN A 150 -21.94 -4.03 3.33
C ASN A 150 -21.01 -5.24 3.05
N ARG A 151 -21.02 -6.25 3.91
CA ARG A 151 -20.18 -7.46 3.80
C ARG A 151 -20.64 -8.37 2.67
N LEU A 152 -21.92 -8.33 2.29
CA LEU A 152 -22.50 -9.07 1.16
C LEU A 152 -22.45 -8.27 -0.15
N LEU A 153 -21.86 -7.07 -0.15
CA LEU A 153 -21.75 -6.18 -1.31
C LEU A 153 -23.13 -5.87 -1.91
N ALA A 154 -24.12 -5.67 -1.03
CA ALA A 154 -25.50 -5.39 -1.42
C ALA A 154 -25.70 -3.97 -2.00
N ARG A 155 -24.69 -3.10 -1.84
CA ARG A 155 -24.65 -1.74 -2.37
C ARG A 155 -23.21 -1.36 -2.74
N GLY A 156 -23.08 -0.28 -3.52
CA GLY A 156 -21.80 0.31 -3.86
C GLY A 156 -21.06 0.81 -2.60
N PRO A 157 -19.71 0.84 -2.62
CA PRO A 157 -18.95 1.31 -1.48
C PRO A 157 -19.22 2.79 -1.20
N ARG A 158 -19.14 3.16 0.08
CA ARG A 158 -19.27 4.54 0.53
C ARG A 158 -18.08 4.86 1.41
N ILE A 159 -17.09 5.53 0.84
CA ILE A 159 -15.84 5.88 1.53
C ILE A 159 -15.78 7.38 1.76
N ARG A 160 -15.12 7.77 2.85
CA ARG A 160 -14.75 9.16 3.09
C ARG A 160 -13.50 9.44 2.25
N LEU A 161 -13.60 10.41 1.34
CA LEU A 161 -12.46 10.85 0.55
C LEU A 161 -11.45 11.58 1.44
N SER A 162 -10.16 11.39 1.15
CA SER A 162 -9.09 12.18 1.79
C SER A 162 -9.13 13.63 1.29
N ALA A 163 -8.40 14.52 1.98
CA ALA A 163 -8.35 15.93 1.61
C ALA A 163 -7.77 16.13 0.20
N GLU A 164 -6.79 15.32 -0.17
CA GLU A 164 -6.13 15.32 -1.47
C GLU A 164 -7.12 14.92 -2.57
N PHE A 165 -7.90 13.85 -2.35
CA PHE A 165 -8.88 13.39 -3.32
C PHE A 165 -10.02 14.40 -3.48
N LEU A 166 -10.48 15.02 -2.40
CA LEU A 166 -11.49 16.08 -2.46
C LEU A 166 -10.99 17.29 -3.25
N ARG A 167 -9.75 17.71 -3.01
CA ARG A 167 -9.11 18.81 -3.76
C ARG A 167 -9.00 18.47 -5.24
N ASP A 168 -8.47 17.29 -5.58
CA ASP A 168 -8.24 16.91 -6.96
C ASP A 168 -9.56 16.71 -7.72
N GLN A 169 -10.61 16.21 -7.05
CA GLN A 169 -11.97 16.19 -7.59
C GLN A 169 -12.51 17.60 -7.88
N ALA A 170 -12.31 18.56 -6.96
CA ALA A 170 -12.72 19.93 -7.18
C ALA A 170 -11.94 20.59 -8.35
N LEU A 171 -10.63 20.31 -8.46
CA LEU A 171 -9.80 20.77 -9.56
C LEU A 171 -10.22 20.12 -10.90
N ALA A 172 -10.52 18.83 -10.90
CA ALA A 172 -10.99 18.11 -12.09
C ALA A 172 -12.34 18.67 -12.56
N ALA A 173 -13.30 18.82 -11.65
CA ALA A 173 -14.63 19.33 -11.96
C ALA A 173 -14.62 20.79 -12.43
N SER A 174 -13.64 21.58 -11.99
CA SER A 174 -13.44 22.98 -12.44
C SER A 174 -12.57 23.11 -13.68
N GLY A 175 -12.02 22.01 -14.21
CA GLY A 175 -11.11 22.04 -15.36
C GLY A 175 -9.73 22.63 -15.05
N LEU A 176 -9.36 22.74 -13.78
CA LEU A 176 -8.09 23.30 -13.30
C LEU A 176 -7.06 22.23 -12.92
N LEU A 177 -7.41 20.94 -13.04
CA LEU A 177 -6.49 19.86 -12.73
C LEU A 177 -5.37 19.77 -13.76
N LEU A 178 -4.12 19.85 -13.29
CA LEU A 178 -2.93 19.62 -14.09
C LEU A 178 -2.46 18.16 -13.89
N GLU A 179 -2.57 17.33 -14.92
CA GLU A 179 -2.17 15.91 -14.87
C GLU A 179 -0.68 15.66 -15.13
N LYS A 180 0.12 16.72 -15.27
CA LYS A 180 1.55 16.60 -15.54
C LYS A 180 2.27 15.99 -14.34
N THR A 181 2.90 14.84 -14.54
CA THR A 181 3.72 14.19 -13.51
C THR A 181 5.07 14.89 -13.34
N GLY A 182 5.42 15.19 -12.08
CA GLY A 182 6.66 15.87 -11.71
C GLY A 182 6.65 17.38 -11.93
N GLY A 183 7.78 18.03 -11.63
CA GLY A 183 7.92 19.48 -11.68
C GLY A 183 7.99 20.13 -10.28
N PRO A 184 8.13 21.46 -10.21
CA PRO A 184 8.17 22.19 -8.95
C PRO A 184 6.84 22.08 -8.18
N SER A 185 6.91 22.12 -6.85
CA SER A 185 5.72 22.13 -6.00
C SER A 185 4.78 23.28 -6.34
N VAL A 186 3.48 23.00 -6.38
CA VAL A 186 2.44 24.02 -6.60
C VAL A 186 2.21 24.85 -5.34
N LYS A 187 1.88 26.13 -5.54
CA LYS A 187 1.52 27.09 -4.49
C LYS A 187 0.02 27.40 -4.56
N PRO A 188 -0.85 26.64 -3.87
CA PRO A 188 -2.32 26.79 -3.97
C PRO A 188 -2.83 28.13 -3.41
N TYR A 189 -4.13 28.38 -3.52
CA TYR A 189 -4.73 29.55 -2.88
C TYR A 189 -4.57 29.48 -1.36
N HIS A 190 -4.11 30.58 -0.76
CA HIS A 190 -4.12 30.78 0.69
C HIS A 190 -4.75 32.14 1.02
N PRO A 191 -5.56 32.23 2.09
CA PRO A 191 -6.06 33.51 2.57
C PRO A 191 -4.91 34.49 2.89
N PRO A 192 -5.09 35.80 2.66
CA PRO A 192 -4.10 36.82 3.05
C PRO A 192 -3.76 36.73 4.55
N GLY A 193 -2.50 36.98 4.92
CA GLY A 193 -2.04 37.01 6.31
C GLY A 193 -1.75 35.67 6.98
N LEU A 194 -2.11 34.52 6.36
CA LEU A 194 -1.94 33.20 6.97
C LEU A 194 -0.48 32.87 7.34
N TYR A 195 0.47 33.25 6.48
CA TYR A 195 1.89 32.95 6.66
C TYR A 195 2.68 34.07 7.34
N GLU A 196 2.09 35.25 7.53
CA GLU A 196 2.78 36.40 8.16
C GLU A 196 3.08 36.15 9.64
N GLN A 197 2.32 35.27 10.30
CA GLN A 197 2.51 34.91 11.71
C GLN A 197 3.48 33.76 11.93
N VAL A 198 3.70 32.90 10.92
CA VAL A 198 4.52 31.68 11.05
C VAL A 198 6.00 31.98 10.84
N VAL A 199 6.33 33.02 10.08
CA VAL A 199 7.72 33.44 9.82
C VAL A 199 8.17 34.46 10.86
N ALA A 200 8.13 34.09 12.14
CA ALA A 200 8.77 34.87 13.19
C ALA A 200 10.30 34.74 13.06
N GLY A 201 10.94 35.74 12.44
CA GLY A 201 12.39 35.96 12.58
C GLY A 201 13.27 35.73 11.36
N SER A 202 12.71 35.41 10.18
CA SER A 202 13.46 35.49 8.92
C SER A 202 12.66 36.28 7.90
N SER A 203 13.27 37.27 7.26
CA SER A 203 12.70 38.11 6.20
C SER A 203 12.51 37.34 4.88
N ALA A 204 12.11 36.06 4.96
CA ALA A 204 12.00 35.15 3.84
C ALA A 204 10.54 34.93 3.43
N GLY A 205 10.05 35.87 2.63
CA GLY A 205 9.10 35.60 1.56
C GLY A 205 7.61 35.82 1.88
N THR A 206 7.05 36.89 1.33
CA THR A 206 5.61 36.99 1.07
C THR A 206 5.18 35.77 0.27
N TYR A 207 4.12 35.09 0.72
CA TYR A 207 3.55 33.97 -0.03
C TYR A 207 3.03 34.48 -1.38
N VAL A 208 3.76 34.17 -2.45
CA VAL A 208 3.31 34.44 -3.82
C VAL A 208 2.52 33.22 -4.29
N GLN A 209 1.20 33.36 -4.35
CA GLN A 209 0.31 32.34 -4.89
C GLN A 209 0.71 31.98 -6.33
N GLY A 210 0.82 30.68 -6.61
CA GLY A 210 1.08 30.18 -7.95
C GLY A 210 -0.17 30.25 -8.83
N LYS A 211 0.02 30.31 -10.15
CA LYS A 211 -1.09 30.31 -11.11
C LYS A 211 -1.52 28.91 -11.58
N GLY A 212 -1.05 27.86 -10.89
CA GLY A 212 -1.08 26.50 -11.41
C GLY A 212 0.11 26.27 -12.32
#